data_AF-A0A7Y2DE01-F1
#
_entry.id   AF-A0A7Y2DE01-F1
#
_cell.length_a   1.000
_cell.length_b   1.000
_cell.length_c   1.000
_cell.angle_alpha   90.00
_cell.angle_beta   90.00
_cell.angle_gamma   90.00
#
_symmetry.space_group_name_H-M   'P 1'
#
loop_
_entity.id
_entity.type
_entity.pdbx_description
1 polymer ?
#
loop_
_entity_poly.entity_id
_entity_poly.type
_entity_poly.pdbx_seq_one_letter_code
_entity_poly.pdbx_strand_id
1 'polypeptide(L)'
;DGAIHRKGGKAILEECKRIRNQQEGCKTGQAVITTAGNLPSKKVIHTVGPVWKGGNQKEDEMLRNCYLNSLKLAEVHKIKSLAFPNISTGVYGYPKDLAAEVAVKAVKEFKSENEIIEKVVFVCFDQENYNLYKGLL
;
A
#
# COMPACT_ATOMS: atom_id res chain seq x y z
N ASP A 1 8.28 5.62 -1.61
CA ASP A 1 8.31 6.01 -3.02
C ASP A 1 9.73 6.13 -3.60
N GLY A 2 10.57 7.05 -3.10
CA GLY A 2 11.91 7.27 -3.65
C GLY A 2 12.82 6.04 -3.74
N ALA A 3 12.78 5.13 -2.76
CA ALA A 3 13.56 3.88 -2.80
C ALA A 3 13.11 2.92 -3.92
N ILE A 4 11.79 2.81 -4.14
CA ILE A 4 11.18 1.95 -5.16
C ILE A 4 11.56 2.46 -6.55
N HIS A 5 11.40 3.77 -6.79
CA HIS A 5 11.80 4.39 -8.06
C HIS A 5 13.30 4.29 -8.34
N ARG A 6 14.14 4.49 -7.31
CA ARG A 6 15.60 4.38 -7.45
C ARG A 6 16.03 2.99 -7.90
N LYS A 7 15.46 1.93 -7.33
CA LYS A 7 15.81 0.54 -7.67
C LYS A 7 15.11 0.05 -8.93
N GLY A 8 13.83 0.37 -9.11
CA GLY A 8 13.02 -0.06 -10.26
C GLY A 8 13.34 0.68 -11.56
N GLY A 9 14.03 1.81 -11.49
CA GLY A 9 14.48 2.57 -12.65
C GLY A 9 13.36 3.37 -13.33
N LYS A 10 13.68 3.93 -14.50
CA LYS A 10 12.81 4.88 -15.21
C LYS A 10 11.47 4.29 -15.66
N ALA A 11 11.40 2.97 -15.91
CA ALA A 11 10.21 2.31 -16.42
C ALA A 11 8.97 2.55 -15.53
N ILE A 12 9.13 2.48 -14.20
CA ILE A 12 8.03 2.77 -13.26
C ILE A 12 7.55 4.21 -13.42
N LEU A 13 8.47 5.18 -13.48
CA LEU A 13 8.13 6.59 -13.58
C LEU A 13 7.42 6.93 -14.90
N GLU A 14 7.88 6.36 -16.01
CA GLU A 14 7.26 6.59 -17.32
C GLU A 14 5.84 6.02 -17.38
N GLU A 15 5.59 4.86 -16.77
CA GLU A 15 4.24 4.31 -16.69
C GLU A 15 3.34 5.13 -15.73
N CYS A 16 3.86 5.60 -14.60
CA CYS A 16 3.14 6.53 -13.72
C CYS A 16 2.71 7.81 -14.45
N LYS A 17 3.58 8.38 -15.30
CA LYS A 17 3.25 9.55 -16.13
C LYS A 17 2.15 9.23 -17.13
N ARG A 18 2.22 8.07 -17.81
CA ARG A 18 1.18 7.63 -18.74
C ARG A 18 -0.18 7.49 -18.06
N ILE A 19 -0.23 6.85 -16.90
CA ILE A 19 -1.46 6.72 -16.10
C ILE A 19 -2.00 8.11 -15.74
N ARG A 20 -1.15 9.01 -15.24
CA ARG A 20 -1.55 10.40 -14.91
C ARG A 20 -2.06 11.18 -16.13
N ASN A 21 -1.63 10.86 -17.34
CA ASN A 21 -2.15 11.51 -18.54
C ASN A 21 -3.49 10.92 -19.01
N GLN A 22 -3.84 9.72 -18.57
CA GLN A 22 -5.08 9.03 -18.91
C GLN A 22 -6.20 9.25 -17.90
N GLN A 23 -5.87 9.59 -16.66
CA GLN A 23 -6.81 9.88 -15.58
C GLN A 23 -6.26 11.00 -14.68
N GLU A 24 -7.10 11.64 -13.86
CA GLU A 24 -6.72 12.75 -12.94
C GLU A 24 -5.82 12.32 -11.75
N GLY A 25 -4.72 11.60 -12.01
CA GLY A 25 -3.81 11.08 -11.01
C GLY A 25 -4.41 9.96 -10.16
N CYS A 26 -3.96 9.85 -8.91
CA CYS A 26 -4.42 8.87 -7.93
C CYS A 26 -4.86 9.63 -6.67
N LYS A 27 -6.16 9.57 -6.34
CA LYS A 27 -6.73 10.24 -5.16
C LYS A 27 -6.33 9.50 -3.89
N THR A 28 -6.38 10.18 -2.75
CA THR A 28 -6.16 9.54 -1.43
C THR A 28 -7.09 8.34 -1.25
N GLY A 29 -6.55 7.22 -0.75
CA GLY A 29 -7.27 5.97 -0.61
C GLY A 29 -7.39 5.14 -1.89
N GLN A 30 -7.04 5.68 -3.05
CA GLN A 30 -7.06 4.95 -4.32
C GLN A 30 -5.72 4.28 -4.60
N ALA A 31 -5.72 3.35 -5.56
CA ALA A 31 -4.52 2.65 -6.00
C ALA A 31 -4.48 2.52 -7.53
N VAL A 32 -3.27 2.46 -8.09
CA VAL A 32 -2.99 2.15 -9.50
C VAL A 32 -1.84 1.16 -9.59
N ILE A 33 -1.70 0.44 -10.70
CA ILE A 33 -0.67 -0.58 -10.87
C ILE A 33 0.21 -0.27 -12.08
N THR A 34 1.50 -0.59 -11.97
CA THR A 34 2.50 -0.43 -13.03
C THR A 34 3.39 -1.67 -13.10
N THR A 35 4.24 -1.73 -14.12
CA THR A 35 5.44 -2.57 -14.12
C THR A 35 6.30 -2.35 -12.88
N ALA A 36 7.12 -3.34 -12.53
CA ALA A 36 8.12 -3.20 -11.47
C ALA A 36 9.49 -2.71 -11.97
N GLY A 37 9.64 -2.52 -13.29
CA GLY A 37 10.91 -2.17 -13.91
C GLY A 37 11.99 -3.18 -13.54
N ASN A 38 13.06 -2.72 -12.89
CA ASN A 38 14.21 -3.54 -12.49
C ASN A 38 14.05 -4.22 -11.11
N LEU A 39 12.90 -4.09 -10.45
CA LEU A 39 12.65 -4.75 -9.17
C LEU A 39 12.46 -6.27 -9.38
N PRO A 40 12.76 -7.09 -8.36
CA PRO A 40 12.50 -8.53 -8.42
C PRO A 40 11.01 -8.89 -8.35
N SER A 41 10.13 -7.92 -8.05
CA SER A 41 8.68 -8.12 -8.07
C SER A 41 8.13 -8.06 -9.51
N LYS A 42 6.92 -8.60 -9.71
CA LYS A 42 6.27 -8.57 -11.04
C LYS A 42 5.61 -7.23 -11.37
N LYS A 43 5.10 -6.55 -10.35
CA LYS A 43 4.34 -5.30 -10.45
C LYS A 43 4.67 -4.41 -9.25
N VAL A 44 4.32 -3.13 -9.38
CA VAL A 44 4.24 -2.18 -8.27
C VAL A 44 2.85 -1.58 -8.26
N ILE A 45 2.17 -1.69 -7.11
CA ILE A 45 0.89 -1.04 -6.84
C ILE A 45 1.20 0.25 -6.06
N HIS A 46 0.79 1.38 -6.63
CA HIS A 46 0.94 2.71 -6.06
C HIS A 46 -0.37 3.11 -5.42
N THR A 47 -0.36 3.46 -4.14
CA THR A 47 -1.53 3.98 -3.44
C THR A 47 -1.17 5.24 -2.68
N VAL A 48 -2.13 6.16 -2.55
CA VAL A 48 -1.93 7.45 -1.89
C VAL A 48 -2.54 7.39 -0.49
N GLY A 49 -1.69 7.26 0.51
CA GLY A 49 -2.08 7.31 1.92
C GLY A 49 -2.60 8.69 2.34
N PRO A 50 -3.48 8.79 3.35
CA PRO A 50 -3.89 10.07 3.91
C PRO A 50 -2.77 10.70 4.73
N VAL A 51 -2.76 12.04 4.76
CA VAL A 51 -2.00 12.83 5.74
C VAL A 51 -2.80 12.89 7.03
N TRP A 52 -2.18 12.54 8.15
CA TRP A 52 -2.84 12.56 9.46
C TRP A 52 -3.11 14.00 9.92
N LYS A 53 -4.36 14.28 10.29
CA LYS A 53 -4.81 15.59 10.79
C LYS A 53 -5.58 15.47 12.11
N GLY A 54 -5.29 14.42 12.89
CA GLY A 54 -5.91 14.18 14.19
C GLY A 54 -7.09 13.21 14.19
N GLY A 55 -7.39 12.52 13.08
CA GLY A 55 -8.35 11.41 13.03
C GLY A 55 -9.81 11.82 12.80
N ASN A 56 -10.08 13.10 12.54
CA ASN A 56 -11.43 13.65 12.37
C ASN A 56 -11.80 13.93 10.90
N GLN A 57 -10.97 13.51 9.94
CA GLN A 57 -11.15 13.72 8.50
C GLN A 57 -11.23 12.39 7.72
N LYS A 58 -11.68 11.32 8.39
CA LYS A 58 -11.81 9.97 7.83
C LYS A 58 -10.47 9.37 7.39
N GLU A 59 -9.38 9.76 8.05
CA GLU A 59 -8.05 9.26 7.70
C GLU A 59 -7.94 7.74 7.90
N ASP A 60 -8.65 7.17 8.87
CA ASP A 60 -8.80 5.73 9.07
C ASP A 60 -9.47 5.05 7.87
N GLU A 61 -10.60 5.58 7.38
CA GLU A 61 -11.31 5.06 6.21
C GLU A 61 -10.43 5.15 4.95
N MET A 62 -9.76 6.29 4.76
CA MET A 62 -8.84 6.50 3.63
C MET A 62 -7.65 5.55 3.67
N LEU A 63 -7.05 5.33 4.86
CA LEU A 63 -5.94 4.40 5.01
C LEU A 63 -6.40 2.96 4.78
N ARG A 64 -7.56 2.56 5.31
CA ARG A 64 -8.18 1.25 5.03
C ARG A 64 -8.38 1.05 3.53
N ASN A 65 -8.88 2.07 2.83
CA ASN A 65 -9.09 2.03 1.39
C ASN A 65 -7.78 1.84 0.60
N CYS A 66 -6.64 2.38 1.09
CA CYS A 66 -5.34 2.13 0.46
C CYS A 66 -5.01 0.64 0.42
N TYR A 67 -5.20 -0.08 1.53
CA TYR A 67 -4.97 -1.52 1.60
C TYR A 67 -5.96 -2.30 0.74
N LEU A 68 -7.26 -2.02 0.89
CA LEU A 68 -8.30 -2.75 0.15
C LEU A 68 -8.20 -2.57 -1.36
N ASN A 69 -8.01 -1.34 -1.85
CA ASN A 69 -7.89 -1.08 -3.28
C ASN A 69 -6.60 -1.66 -3.85
N SER A 70 -5.51 -1.70 -3.07
CA SER A 70 -4.28 -2.37 -3.47
C SER A 70 -4.47 -3.90 -3.60
N LEU A 71 -5.15 -4.52 -2.63
CA LEU A 71 -5.46 -5.95 -2.65
C LEU A 71 -6.39 -6.32 -3.82
N LYS A 72 -7.44 -5.52 -4.07
CA LYS A 72 -8.34 -5.67 -5.24
C LYS A 72 -7.58 -5.61 -6.56
N LEU A 73 -6.65 -4.67 -6.72
CA LEU A 73 -5.82 -4.63 -7.92
C LEU A 73 -4.95 -5.88 -8.05
N ALA A 74 -4.43 -6.39 -6.94
CA ALA A 74 -3.65 -7.61 -6.93
C ALA A 74 -4.48 -8.83 -7.39
N GLU A 75 -5.69 -8.95 -6.87
CA GLU A 75 -6.66 -9.97 -7.27
C GLU A 75 -6.95 -9.93 -8.76
N VAL A 76 -7.34 -8.76 -9.29
CA VAL A 76 -7.64 -8.56 -10.72
C VAL A 76 -6.46 -9.01 -11.60
N HIS A 77 -5.24 -8.80 -11.13
CA HIS A 77 -4.00 -9.17 -11.83
C HIS A 77 -3.47 -10.55 -11.44
N LYS A 78 -4.24 -11.35 -10.69
CA LYS A 78 -3.90 -12.71 -10.24
C LYS A 78 -2.55 -12.78 -9.49
N ILE A 79 -2.26 -11.75 -8.71
CA ILE A 79 -1.05 -11.65 -7.89
C ILE A 79 -1.29 -12.38 -6.56
N LYS A 80 -0.51 -13.44 -6.33
CA LYS A 80 -0.65 -14.31 -5.15
C LYS A 80 0.06 -13.79 -3.90
N SER A 81 1.01 -12.88 -4.05
CA SER A 81 1.77 -12.34 -2.91
C SER A 81 2.05 -10.85 -3.02
N LEU A 82 1.93 -10.16 -1.88
CA LEU A 82 2.11 -8.71 -1.75
C LEU A 82 3.00 -8.37 -0.56
N ALA A 83 3.74 -7.27 -0.70
CA ALA A 83 4.49 -6.66 0.38
C ALA A 83 4.02 -5.21 0.57
N PHE A 84 3.58 -4.88 1.78
CA PHE A 84 3.17 -3.52 2.14
C PHE A 84 4.22 -2.88 3.05
N PRO A 85 4.61 -1.62 2.81
CA PRO A 85 5.25 -0.81 3.84
C PRO A 85 4.18 -0.33 4.85
N ASN A 86 4.62 0.30 5.94
CA ASN A 86 3.75 1.04 6.85
C ASN A 86 3.23 2.32 6.18
N ILE A 87 2.09 2.23 5.47
CA ILE A 87 1.51 3.35 4.72
C ILE A 87 1.17 4.51 5.67
N SER A 88 1.47 5.74 5.25
CA SER A 88 1.22 6.99 5.97
C SER A 88 2.00 7.24 7.27
N THR A 89 2.79 6.32 7.78
CA THR A 89 3.51 6.49 9.08
C THR A 89 4.85 7.23 8.97
N GLY A 90 5.21 7.68 7.77
CA GLY A 90 6.42 8.48 7.51
C GLY A 90 6.10 9.98 7.52
N VAL A 91 6.42 10.67 6.42
CA VAL A 91 6.17 12.11 6.24
C VAL A 91 4.69 12.50 6.41
N TYR A 92 3.75 11.56 6.26
CA TYR A 92 2.31 11.80 6.43
C TYR A 92 1.85 11.73 7.89
N GLY A 93 2.72 11.35 8.83
CA GLY A 93 2.54 11.55 10.26
C GLY A 93 1.45 10.70 10.93
N TYR A 94 0.96 9.64 10.28
CA TYR A 94 -0.04 8.75 10.88
C TYR A 94 0.57 7.99 12.08
N PRO A 95 -0.07 7.99 13.26
CA PRO A 95 0.41 7.23 14.42
C PRO A 95 0.60 5.74 14.07
N LYS A 96 1.78 5.20 14.39
CA LYS A 96 2.21 3.87 13.92
C LYS A 96 1.31 2.75 14.43
N ASP A 97 0.91 2.84 15.69
CA ASP A 97 -0.02 1.92 16.36
C ASP A 97 -1.38 1.90 15.67
N LEU A 98 -1.99 3.07 15.47
CA LEU A 98 -3.29 3.19 14.79
C LEU A 98 -3.21 2.72 13.33
N ALA A 99 -2.15 3.08 12.61
CA ALA A 99 -1.95 2.67 11.23
C ALA A 99 -1.77 1.14 11.09
N ALA A 100 -1.04 0.53 12.02
CA ALA A 100 -0.84 -0.92 12.04
C ALA A 100 -2.16 -1.67 12.28
N GLU A 101 -3.00 -1.17 13.19
CA GLU A 101 -4.34 -1.73 13.40
C GLU A 101 -5.19 -1.68 12.13
N VAL A 102 -5.24 -0.52 11.45
CA VAL A 102 -5.99 -0.37 10.20
C VAL A 102 -5.46 -1.34 9.13
N ALA A 103 -4.14 -1.47 9.00
CA ALA A 103 -3.51 -2.35 8.03
C ALA A 103 -3.87 -3.83 8.25
N VAL A 104 -3.73 -4.30 9.49
CA VAL A 104 -4.03 -5.70 9.84
C VAL A 104 -5.51 -6.01 9.70
N LYS A 105 -6.40 -5.11 10.16
CA LYS A 105 -7.86 -5.27 10.03
C LYS A 105 -8.26 -5.34 8.55
N ALA A 106 -7.79 -4.41 7.71
CA ALA A 106 -8.10 -4.39 6.28
C ALA A 106 -7.63 -5.65 5.54
N VAL A 107 -6.42 -6.15 5.83
CA VAL A 107 -5.91 -7.37 5.21
C VAL A 107 -6.68 -8.61 5.69
N LYS A 108 -7.02 -8.70 6.97
CA LYS A 108 -7.83 -9.81 7.51
C LYS A 108 -9.24 -9.81 6.89
N GLU A 109 -9.86 -8.64 6.78
CA GLU A 109 -11.17 -8.43 6.15
C GLU A 109 -11.17 -8.89 4.68
N PHE A 110 -10.17 -8.47 3.89
CA PHE A 110 -10.11 -8.86 2.49
C PHE A 110 -9.87 -10.37 2.30
N LYS A 111 -9.08 -11.00 3.19
CA LYS A 111 -8.76 -12.43 3.10
C LYS A 111 -9.99 -13.32 3.31
N SER A 112 -10.95 -12.92 4.14
CA SER A 112 -12.19 -13.70 4.28
C SER A 112 -13.02 -13.77 3.00
N GLU A 113 -12.75 -12.91 2.03
CA GLU A 113 -13.51 -12.81 0.78
C GLU A 113 -12.76 -13.41 -0.44
N ASN A 114 -11.50 -13.86 -0.28
CA ASN A 114 -10.59 -14.06 -1.42
C ASN A 114 -9.65 -15.27 -1.31
N GLU A 115 -9.62 -16.12 -2.35
CA GLU A 115 -8.73 -17.30 -2.42
C GLU A 115 -7.44 -17.09 -3.26
N ILE A 116 -7.30 -15.98 -4.00
CA ILE A 116 -6.17 -15.74 -4.90
C ILE A 116 -4.91 -15.30 -4.14
N ILE A 117 -5.08 -14.45 -3.11
CA ILE A 117 -3.94 -13.89 -2.36
C ILE A 117 -3.52 -14.88 -1.26
N GLU A 118 -2.39 -15.54 -1.49
CA GLU A 118 -1.84 -16.56 -0.59
C GLU A 118 -0.98 -15.95 0.52
N LYS A 119 -0.29 -14.83 0.26
CA LYS A 119 0.67 -14.24 1.20
C LYS A 119 0.69 -12.71 1.19
N VAL A 120 0.56 -12.11 2.36
CA VAL A 120 0.82 -10.68 2.59
C VAL A 120 1.98 -10.53 3.56
N VAL A 121 2.94 -9.67 3.23
CA VAL A 121 4.10 -9.35 4.08
C VAL A 121 4.03 -7.88 4.47
N PHE A 122 4.07 -7.59 5.77
CA PHE A 122 4.25 -6.23 6.28
C PHE A 122 5.74 -5.96 6.48
N VAL A 123 6.31 -5.13 5.61
CA VAL A 123 7.74 -4.79 5.61
C VAL A 123 7.95 -3.60 6.53
N CYS A 124 8.38 -3.90 7.76
CA CYS A 124 8.68 -2.89 8.77
C CYS A 124 10.12 -2.38 8.60
N PHE A 125 10.28 -1.06 8.48
CA PHE A 125 11.60 -0.43 8.36
C PHE A 125 12.35 -0.35 9.70
N ASP A 126 11.62 -0.24 10.81
CA ASP A 126 12.17 -0.10 12.17
C ASP A 126 11.60 -1.15 13.14
N GLN A 127 12.27 -1.29 14.29
CA GLN A 127 11.91 -2.28 15.32
C GLN A 127 10.57 -1.99 15.98
N GLU A 128 10.21 -0.71 16.12
CA GLU A 128 8.95 -0.28 16.72
C GLU A 128 7.75 -0.79 15.89
N ASN A 129 7.75 -0.53 14.58
CA ASN A 129 6.73 -1.04 13.67
C ASN A 129 6.71 -2.58 13.68
N TYR A 130 7.87 -3.24 13.68
CA TYR A 130 7.92 -4.69 13.75
C TYR A 130 7.22 -5.22 14.99
N ASN A 131 7.47 -4.62 16.17
CA ASN A 131 6.85 -5.02 17.42
C ASN A 131 5.33 -4.79 17.41
N LEU A 132 4.87 -3.66 16.86
CA LEU A 132 3.44 -3.36 16.70
C LEU A 132 2.73 -4.41 15.84
N TYR A 133 3.27 -4.70 14.65
CA TYR A 133 2.69 -5.72 13.76
C TYR A 133 2.74 -7.12 14.37
N LYS A 134 3.83 -7.46 15.06
CA LYS A 134 3.98 -8.75 15.75
C LYS A 134 2.94 -8.92 16.87
N GLY A 135 2.53 -7.85 17.54
CA GLY A 135 1.48 -7.91 18.56
C GLY A 135 0.05 -8.05 18.02
N LEU A 136 -0.17 -7.71 16.74
CA LEU A 136 -1.51 -7.70 16.11
C LEU A 136 -1.82 -8.94 15.27
N LEU A 137 -0.80 -9.71 14.88
CA LEU A 137 -0.89 -10.89 14.03
C LEU A 137 -0.97 -12.18 14.86
#